data_AF-A0A5J4UM57-F1
#
_entry.id   AF-A0A5J4UM57-F1
#
_cell.length_a   1.000
_cell.length_b   1.000
_cell.length_c   1.000
_cell.angle_alpha   90.00
_cell.angle_beta   90.00
_cell.angle_gamma   90.00
#
_symmetry.space_group_name_H-M   'P 1'
#
loop_
_entity.id
_entity.type
_entity.pdbx_description
1 polymer ?
#
loop_
_entity_poly.entity_id
_entity_poly.type
_entity_poly.pdbx_seq_one_letter_code
_entity_poly.pdbx_strand_id
1 'polypeptide(L)'
;MIQSKKRARQDDTFESGIPNKNFDFEKKCSVTLSNVNVYACLVCGRYFQGRGQSTMAFKHALQEDHHVFMNMDSLKAYCLPDGYEIIDFSLDDIKRVIRPRISEELIKKLDDGRSIIECKALNGTIFYPGFIGLNNIGNNGYINTVVQALIRVSDFRNYFLSDRTYDQIKQSSFVIPPTSSSSTSSSQEQLPITSSNQFILSSVYGELVRKMFNTANFKPHVSPHSFVQLIDILSQKRFPVNDHEMGVQRLGMNIGRGDDGGCY
;
A
#
# COMPACT_ATOMS: atom_id res chain seq x y z
N MET A 1 -2.73 -20.63 31.06
CA MET A 1 -3.09 -19.21 31.05
C MET A 1 -4.21 -19.00 30.04
N ILE A 2 -5.44 -18.81 30.51
CA ILE A 2 -6.62 -18.63 29.66
C ILE A 2 -6.55 -17.20 29.10
N GLN A 3 -6.30 -17.04 27.80
CA GLN A 3 -6.47 -15.74 27.14
C GLN A 3 -7.97 -15.44 27.07
N SER A 4 -8.40 -14.52 27.91
CA SER A 4 -9.77 -14.02 27.96
C SER A 4 -10.13 -13.32 26.65
N LYS A 5 -10.86 -14.01 25.77
CA LYS A 5 -11.53 -13.40 24.61
C LYS A 5 -12.76 -12.66 25.13
N LYS A 6 -12.77 -11.32 25.04
CA LYS A 6 -13.94 -10.51 25.38
C LYS A 6 -14.50 -9.87 24.11
N ARG A 7 -15.81 -9.96 23.94
CA ARG A 7 -16.55 -9.20 22.93
C ARG A 7 -16.51 -7.73 23.34
N ALA A 8 -16.36 -6.81 22.38
CA ALA A 8 -16.36 -5.37 22.63
C ALA A 8 -17.60 -4.98 23.46
N ARG A 9 -17.44 -4.07 24.43
CA ARG A 9 -18.56 -3.59 25.25
C ARG A 9 -19.50 -2.76 24.37
N GLN A 10 -20.77 -2.73 24.74
CA GLN A 10 -21.81 -2.05 23.97
C GLN A 10 -21.62 -0.53 23.92
N ASP A 11 -20.81 0.03 24.82
CA ASP A 11 -20.37 1.45 24.81
C ASP A 11 -19.11 1.69 23.94
N ASP A 12 -18.44 0.62 23.46
CA ASP A 12 -17.39 0.70 22.44
C ASP A 12 -18.00 0.77 21.02
N THR A 13 -19.32 0.99 20.93
CA THR A 13 -20.03 1.18 19.66
C THR A 13 -19.36 2.28 18.87
N PHE A 14 -18.88 1.90 17.68
CA PHE A 14 -18.45 2.75 16.58
C PHE A 14 -19.51 3.83 16.30
N GLU A 15 -19.47 4.94 17.03
CA GLU A 15 -20.21 6.14 16.66
C GLU A 15 -19.61 6.67 15.36
N SER A 16 -20.35 6.43 14.28
CA SER A 16 -20.50 7.30 13.11
C SER A 16 -19.38 8.32 12.89
N GLY A 17 -18.28 7.86 12.30
CA GLY A 17 -17.27 8.74 11.76
C GLY A 17 -15.89 8.11 11.82
N ILE A 18 -15.53 7.31 10.81
CA ILE A 18 -14.12 6.97 10.55
C ILE A 18 -13.57 8.16 9.74
N PRO A 19 -12.95 9.19 10.34
CA PRO A 19 -12.52 10.34 9.59
C PRO A 19 -11.21 9.94 8.89
N ASN A 20 -11.27 9.80 7.57
CA ASN A 20 -10.14 9.88 6.65
C ASN A 20 -8.89 9.04 7.02
N LYS A 21 -9.06 7.77 7.42
CA LYS A 21 -7.91 6.87 7.66
C LYS A 21 -7.26 6.47 6.34
N ASN A 22 -6.04 6.95 6.11
CA ASN A 22 -5.27 6.64 4.93
C ASN A 22 -4.25 5.52 5.21
N PHE A 23 -4.58 4.29 4.79
CA PHE A 23 -3.71 3.12 4.93
C PHE A 23 -2.71 2.93 3.78
N ASP A 24 -2.50 3.97 2.96
CA ASP A 24 -1.56 3.92 1.83
C ASP A 24 -0.14 4.34 2.16
N PHE A 25 0.07 4.93 3.33
CA PHE A 25 1.39 5.36 3.76
C PHE A 25 2.19 4.25 4.41
N GLU A 26 3.50 4.48 4.46
CA GLU A 26 4.47 3.61 5.11
C GLU A 26 4.06 3.33 6.57
N LYS A 27 4.09 2.05 6.95
CA LYS A 27 3.70 1.56 8.27
C LYS A 27 4.82 1.80 9.27
N LYS A 28 5.02 3.05 9.67
CA LYS A 28 6.00 3.45 10.69
C LYS A 28 5.34 4.21 11.82
N CYS A 29 5.88 4.08 13.02
CA CYS A 29 5.42 4.86 14.16
C CYS A 29 5.64 6.37 13.90
N SER A 30 4.61 7.18 14.15
CA SER A 30 4.69 8.63 13.98
C SER A 30 5.60 9.33 14.99
N VAL A 31 6.05 8.63 16.03
CA VAL A 31 6.92 9.18 17.07
C VAL A 31 8.33 8.60 16.99
N THR A 32 8.47 7.27 17.00
CA THR A 32 9.79 6.62 16.98
C THR A 32 10.32 6.35 15.59
N LEU A 33 9.51 6.56 14.54
CA LEU A 33 9.80 6.20 13.14
C LEU A 33 10.11 4.71 12.91
N SER A 34 9.93 3.86 13.94
CA SER A 34 10.14 2.42 13.82
C SER A 34 9.05 1.76 12.98
N ASN A 35 9.46 0.79 12.17
CA ASN A 35 8.60 -0.08 11.37
C ASN A 35 8.30 -1.43 12.06
N VAL A 36 8.76 -1.64 13.31
CA VAL A 36 8.60 -2.90 14.02
C VAL A 36 7.34 -2.87 14.89
N ASN A 37 6.48 -3.89 14.76
CA ASN A 37 5.26 -4.05 15.57
C ASN A 37 4.41 -2.78 15.59
N VAL A 38 4.02 -2.30 14.40
CA VAL A 38 3.26 -1.05 14.26
C VAL A 38 1.76 -1.31 14.39
N TYR A 39 1.10 -0.45 15.16
CA TYR A 39 -0.33 -0.44 15.43
C TYR A 39 -0.96 0.85 14.91
N ALA A 40 -2.04 0.75 14.16
CA ALA A 40 -2.87 1.88 13.78
C ALA A 40 -3.92 2.15 14.85
N CYS A 41 -3.98 3.39 15.33
CA CYS A 41 -5.10 3.85 16.15
C CYS A 41 -6.34 3.99 15.26
N LEU A 42 -7.39 3.25 15.60
CA LEU A 42 -8.65 3.26 14.86
C LEU A 42 -9.56 4.45 15.26
N VAL A 43 -9.11 5.36 16.10
CA VAL A 43 -9.84 6.61 16.36
C VAL A 43 -9.23 7.74 15.53
N CYS A 44 -7.94 8.04 15.71
CA CYS A 44 -7.28 9.17 15.05
C CYS A 44 -6.51 8.82 13.76
N GLY A 45 -6.35 7.54 13.41
CA GLY A 45 -5.67 7.10 12.18
C GLY A 45 -4.13 7.14 12.21
N ARG A 46 -3.50 7.59 13.31
CA ARG A 46 -2.03 7.61 13.46
C ARG A 46 -1.46 6.23 13.80
N TYR A 47 -0.17 6.05 13.48
CA TYR A 47 0.55 4.80 13.70
C TYR A 47 1.51 4.88 14.89
N PHE A 48 1.50 3.85 15.72
CA PHE A 48 2.29 3.78 16.95
C PHE A 48 3.02 2.45 17.08
N GLN A 49 4.21 2.48 17.66
CA GLN A 49 4.99 1.27 17.91
C GLN A 49 4.50 0.56 19.16
N GLY A 50 4.36 -0.77 19.06
CA GLY A 50 4.16 -1.69 20.17
C GLY A 50 2.79 -1.61 20.83
N ARG A 51 2.53 -2.51 21.78
CA ARG A 51 1.32 -2.52 22.62
C ARG A 51 1.59 -2.72 24.12
N GLY A 52 2.86 -2.84 24.50
CA GLY A 52 3.26 -3.01 25.90
C GLY A 52 3.22 -1.70 26.68
N GLN A 53 3.27 -1.75 28.01
CA GLN A 53 3.08 -0.57 28.87
C GLN A 53 4.07 0.59 28.60
N SER A 54 5.29 0.28 28.16
CA SER A 54 6.32 1.28 27.82
C SER A 54 6.22 1.82 26.40
N THR A 55 5.33 1.27 25.57
CA THR A 55 5.28 1.52 24.12
C THR A 55 4.40 2.71 23.76
N MET A 56 4.56 3.23 22.55
CA MET A 56 3.88 4.45 22.13
C MET A 56 2.37 4.29 21.99
N ALA A 57 1.88 3.13 21.54
CA ALA A 57 0.44 2.92 21.41
C ALA A 57 -0.24 2.89 22.78
N PHE A 58 0.40 2.29 23.79
CA PHE A 58 -0.11 2.24 25.15
C PHE A 58 -0.17 3.64 25.78
N LYS A 59 0.89 4.44 25.61
CA LYS A 59 0.90 5.84 26.06
C LYS A 59 -0.17 6.68 25.37
N HIS A 60 -0.32 6.52 24.04
CA HIS A 60 -1.35 7.19 23.25
C HIS A 60 -2.76 6.85 23.74
N ALA A 61 -3.02 5.59 24.08
CA ALA A 61 -4.31 5.17 24.61
C ALA A 61 -4.69 5.88 25.92
N LEU A 62 -3.71 6.07 26.81
CA LEU A 62 -3.92 6.74 28.10
C LEU A 62 -4.01 8.26 27.99
N GLN A 63 -3.25 8.86 27.07
CA GLN A 63 -3.15 10.32 26.94
C GLN A 63 -4.31 10.91 26.13
N GLU A 64 -4.73 10.21 25.08
CA GLU A 64 -5.70 10.71 24.09
C GLU A 64 -7.04 9.98 24.17
N ASP A 65 -7.23 9.11 25.17
CA ASP A 65 -8.45 8.33 25.39
C ASP A 65 -8.88 7.49 24.15
N HIS A 66 -7.89 7.01 23.40
CA HIS A 66 -8.08 6.24 22.18
C HIS A 66 -7.78 4.77 22.42
N HIS A 67 -8.80 3.94 22.59
CA HIS A 67 -8.60 2.55 23.06
C HIS A 67 -8.46 1.50 21.97
N VAL A 68 -8.89 1.76 20.74
CA VAL A 68 -8.95 0.74 19.69
C VAL A 68 -7.74 0.81 18.75
N PHE A 69 -6.94 -0.25 18.70
CA PHE A 69 -5.75 -0.34 17.85
C PHE A 69 -5.75 -1.60 16.99
N MET A 70 -5.23 -1.52 15.77
CA MET A 70 -5.05 -2.67 14.88
C MET A 70 -3.58 -2.85 14.51
N ASN A 71 -3.06 -4.06 14.67
CA ASN A 71 -1.71 -4.39 14.25
C ASN A 71 -1.62 -4.46 12.71
N MET A 72 -0.66 -3.76 12.11
CA MET A 72 -0.58 -3.58 10.65
C MET A 72 -0.02 -4.80 9.88
N ASP A 73 0.50 -5.79 10.60
CA ASP A 73 1.04 -7.03 10.05
C ASP A 73 0.04 -8.18 10.18
N SER A 74 -0.35 -8.47 11.42
CA SER A 74 -1.29 -9.54 11.78
C SER A 74 -2.77 -9.19 11.56
N LEU A 75 -3.13 -7.91 11.43
CA LEU A 75 -4.51 -7.41 11.31
C LEU A 75 -5.42 -7.75 12.51
N LYS A 76 -4.81 -8.09 13.65
CA LYS A 76 -5.52 -8.26 14.91
C LYS A 76 -5.76 -6.92 15.58
N ALA A 77 -6.97 -6.74 16.11
CA ALA A 77 -7.33 -5.55 16.86
C ALA A 77 -7.20 -5.80 18.36
N TYR A 78 -6.83 -4.77 19.10
CA TYR A 78 -6.63 -4.80 20.54
C TYR A 78 -7.21 -3.56 21.18
N CYS A 79 -7.80 -3.74 22.36
CA CYS A 79 -8.16 -2.64 23.23
C CYS A 79 -6.95 -2.35 24.14
N LEU A 80 -6.48 -1.10 24.18
CA LEU A 80 -5.42 -0.64 25.09
C LEU A 80 -6.02 0.42 26.02
N PRO A 81 -5.66 0.47 27.31
CA PRO A 81 -4.56 -0.26 27.96
C PRO A 81 -4.87 -1.71 28.36
N ASP A 82 -6.13 -2.15 28.30
CA ASP A 82 -6.58 -3.44 28.84
C ASP A 82 -5.91 -4.69 28.21
N GLY A 83 -5.45 -4.57 26.97
CA GLY A 83 -4.61 -5.55 26.29
C GLY A 83 -5.34 -6.76 25.70
N TYR A 84 -6.68 -6.78 25.69
CA TYR A 84 -7.45 -7.89 25.11
C TYR A 84 -7.63 -7.73 23.59
N GLU A 85 -7.74 -8.88 22.88
CA GLU A 85 -8.00 -8.92 21.44
C GLU A 85 -9.49 -8.64 21.16
N ILE A 86 -9.77 -7.72 20.24
CA ILE A 86 -11.11 -7.38 19.77
C ILE A 86 -11.42 -8.25 18.56
N ILE A 87 -12.48 -9.05 18.66
CA ILE A 87 -12.96 -9.90 17.57
C ILE A 87 -14.36 -9.38 17.19
N ASP A 88 -14.43 -8.64 16.08
CA ASP A 88 -15.67 -8.06 15.58
C ASP A 88 -15.69 -8.01 14.04
N PHE A 89 -16.87 -8.21 13.46
CA PHE A 89 -17.08 -8.21 12.00
C PHE A 89 -16.99 -6.80 11.39
N SER A 90 -17.29 -5.75 12.16
CA SER A 90 -17.15 -4.35 11.71
C SER A 90 -15.71 -3.99 11.33
N LEU A 91 -14.73 -4.74 11.85
CA LEU A 91 -13.31 -4.54 11.54
C LEU A 91 -12.90 -5.17 10.21
N ASP A 92 -13.72 -6.03 9.62
CA ASP A 92 -13.38 -6.75 8.39
C ASP A 92 -13.26 -5.81 7.19
N ASP A 93 -14.03 -4.72 7.15
CA ASP A 93 -13.88 -3.69 6.13
C ASP A 93 -12.48 -3.05 6.20
N ILE A 94 -11.98 -2.75 7.41
CA ILE A 94 -10.65 -2.19 7.62
C ILE A 94 -9.58 -3.20 7.20
N LYS A 95 -9.75 -4.48 7.53
CA LYS A 95 -8.82 -5.54 7.10
C LYS A 95 -8.75 -5.64 5.57
N ARG A 96 -9.90 -5.58 4.90
CA ARG A 96 -10.00 -5.59 3.42
C ARG A 96 -9.36 -4.37 2.78
N VAL A 97 -9.35 -3.21 3.44
CA VAL A 97 -8.62 -2.02 2.96
C VAL A 97 -7.11 -2.15 3.15
N ILE A 98 -6.65 -2.60 4.32
CA ILE A 98 -5.22 -2.73 4.62
C ILE A 98 -4.58 -3.85 3.79
N ARG A 99 -5.32 -4.94 3.58
CA ARG A 99 -4.86 -6.11 2.85
C ARG A 99 -5.99 -6.65 1.95
N PRO A 100 -6.18 -6.05 0.76
CA PRO A 100 -7.18 -6.51 -0.18
C PRO A 100 -6.85 -7.92 -0.67
N ARG A 101 -7.86 -8.79 -0.62
CA ARG A 101 -7.84 -10.13 -1.21
C ARG A 101 -8.88 -10.15 -2.33
N ILE A 102 -8.48 -10.61 -3.50
CA ILE A 102 -9.30 -10.56 -4.71
C ILE A 102 -9.67 -12.00 -5.06
N SER A 103 -10.94 -12.35 -4.92
CA SER A 103 -11.42 -13.69 -5.22
C SER A 103 -11.28 -14.02 -6.71
N GLU A 104 -10.98 -15.27 -7.04
CA GLU A 104 -10.90 -15.76 -8.43
C GLU A 104 -12.21 -15.51 -9.21
N GLU A 105 -13.36 -15.53 -8.55
CA GLU A 105 -14.65 -15.17 -9.16
C GLU A 105 -14.71 -13.71 -9.61
N LEU A 106 -14.14 -12.80 -8.81
CA LEU A 106 -14.03 -11.39 -9.14
C LEU A 106 -13.06 -11.18 -10.31
N ILE A 107 -11.94 -11.91 -10.33
CA ILE A 107 -10.98 -11.87 -11.44
C ILE A 107 -11.66 -12.26 -12.75
N LYS A 108 -12.42 -13.37 -12.77
CA LYS A 108 -13.20 -13.80 -13.94
C LYS A 108 -14.18 -12.74 -14.41
N LYS A 109 -14.93 -12.12 -13.49
CA LYS A 109 -15.86 -11.02 -13.83
C LYS A 109 -15.13 -9.81 -14.44
N LEU A 110 -13.91 -9.53 -14.00
CA LEU A 110 -13.06 -8.47 -14.55
C LEU A 110 -12.49 -8.82 -15.93
N ASP A 111 -12.33 -10.11 -16.25
CA ASP A 111 -11.92 -10.60 -17.58
C ASP A 111 -13.07 -10.59 -18.59
N ASP A 112 -14.30 -10.85 -18.13
CA ASP A 112 -15.48 -10.90 -19.00
C ASP A 112 -15.74 -9.59 -19.74
N GLY A 113 -15.25 -8.45 -19.23
CA GLY A 113 -15.31 -7.12 -19.86
C GLY A 113 -16.73 -6.52 -20.01
N ARG A 114 -17.77 -7.31 -19.77
CA ARG A 114 -19.19 -6.92 -19.84
C ARG A 114 -19.78 -6.60 -18.48
N SER A 115 -19.19 -7.14 -17.42
CA SER A 115 -19.65 -6.96 -16.05
C SER A 115 -19.16 -5.62 -15.51
N ILE A 116 -20.07 -4.67 -15.31
CA ILE A 116 -19.76 -3.42 -14.59
C ILE A 116 -19.83 -3.72 -13.10
N ILE A 117 -18.68 -3.60 -12.42
CA ILE A 117 -18.57 -3.81 -10.98
C ILE A 117 -18.56 -2.43 -10.32
N GLU A 118 -19.74 -2.00 -9.89
CA GLU A 118 -19.90 -0.74 -9.19
C GLU A 118 -19.65 -0.92 -7.69
N CYS A 119 -18.82 -0.06 -7.11
CA CYS A 119 -18.49 -0.06 -5.69
C CYS A 119 -18.73 1.32 -5.09
N LYS A 120 -18.95 1.38 -3.78
CA LYS A 120 -19.25 2.61 -3.05
C LYS A 120 -18.22 2.82 -1.94
N ALA A 121 -17.58 3.99 -1.96
CA ALA A 121 -16.65 4.42 -0.92
C ALA A 121 -17.39 4.82 0.37
N LEU A 122 -16.67 5.02 1.49
CA LEU A 122 -17.28 5.38 2.78
C LEU A 122 -18.08 6.69 2.72
N ASN A 123 -17.61 7.65 1.92
CA ASN A 123 -18.28 8.93 1.69
C ASN A 123 -19.46 8.84 0.71
N GLY A 124 -19.75 7.64 0.21
CA GLY A 124 -20.80 7.37 -0.75
C GLY A 124 -20.44 7.60 -2.22
N THR A 125 -19.21 8.01 -2.53
CA THR A 125 -18.76 8.14 -3.92
C THR A 125 -18.71 6.79 -4.61
N ILE A 126 -19.32 6.72 -5.80
CA ILE A 126 -19.29 5.54 -6.65
C ILE A 126 -17.92 5.46 -7.33
N PHE A 127 -17.35 4.26 -7.41
CA PHE A 127 -16.13 3.98 -8.16
C PHE A 127 -16.17 2.58 -8.78
N TYR A 128 -15.28 2.35 -9.74
CA TYR A 128 -15.14 1.07 -10.42
C TYR A 128 -13.73 0.52 -10.17
N PRO A 129 -13.57 -0.70 -9.63
CA PRO A 129 -12.26 -1.31 -9.38
C PRO A 129 -11.37 -1.30 -10.63
N GLY A 130 -10.13 -0.85 -10.48
CA GLY A 130 -9.19 -0.67 -11.60
C GLY A 130 -9.38 0.63 -12.40
N PHE A 131 -10.47 1.36 -12.19
CA PHE A 131 -10.74 2.68 -12.77
C PHE A 131 -10.82 3.75 -11.68
N ILE A 132 -9.82 3.76 -10.81
CA ILE A 132 -9.69 4.74 -9.73
C ILE A 132 -8.49 5.65 -9.96
N GLY A 133 -8.51 6.85 -9.39
CA GLY A 133 -7.40 7.79 -9.48
C GLY A 133 -6.18 7.33 -8.69
N LEU A 134 -4.98 7.69 -9.17
CA LEU A 134 -3.74 7.59 -8.39
C LEU A 134 -3.33 8.98 -7.93
N ASN A 135 -2.95 9.14 -6.65
CA ASN A 135 -2.50 10.43 -6.15
C ASN A 135 -1.18 10.87 -6.83
N ASN A 136 -1.07 12.18 -7.08
CA ASN A 136 0.19 12.79 -7.46
C ASN A 136 0.97 13.16 -6.20
N ILE A 137 2.23 12.76 -6.14
CA ILE A 137 3.16 12.93 -5.00
C ILE A 137 4.30 13.88 -5.43
N GLY A 138 4.01 14.73 -6.41
CA GLY A 138 4.94 15.48 -7.24
C GLY A 138 4.58 15.29 -8.71
N ASN A 139 5.58 15.17 -9.57
CA ASN A 139 5.45 14.99 -11.01
C ASN A 139 5.44 13.51 -11.45
N ASN A 140 4.87 12.61 -10.65
CA ASN A 140 4.78 11.18 -10.95
C ASN A 140 3.62 10.81 -11.91
N GLY A 141 3.02 11.78 -12.60
CA GLY A 141 1.90 11.53 -13.52
C GLY A 141 2.24 10.50 -14.60
N TYR A 142 3.47 10.49 -15.10
CA TYR A 142 3.95 9.50 -16.06
C TYR A 142 3.97 8.08 -15.50
N ILE A 143 4.40 7.90 -14.23
CA ILE A 143 4.35 6.60 -13.53
C ILE A 143 2.89 6.17 -13.40
N ASN A 144 2.01 7.08 -12.98
CA ASN A 144 0.59 6.80 -12.82
C ASN A 144 -0.04 6.33 -14.14
N THR A 145 0.28 6.98 -15.27
CA THR A 145 -0.17 6.57 -16.61
C THR A 145 0.33 5.17 -16.98
N VAL A 146 1.61 4.85 -16.74
CA VAL A 146 2.16 3.52 -17.01
C VAL A 146 1.48 2.45 -16.16
N VAL A 147 1.29 2.70 -14.86
CA VAL A 147 0.58 1.78 -13.96
C VAL A 147 -0.84 1.53 -14.48
N GLN A 148 -1.57 2.61 -14.83
CA GLN A 148 -2.93 2.53 -15.36
C GLN A 148 -3.02 1.79 -16.70
N ALA A 149 -1.99 1.91 -17.55
CA ALA A 149 -1.92 1.18 -18.82
C ALA A 149 -1.63 -0.31 -18.61
N LEU A 150 -0.66 -0.64 -17.74
CA LEU A 150 -0.26 -2.03 -17.47
C LEU A 150 -1.40 -2.87 -16.88
N ILE A 151 -2.22 -2.30 -16.00
CA ILE A 151 -3.36 -3.03 -15.42
C ILE A 151 -4.48 -3.34 -16.42
N ARG A 152 -4.42 -2.82 -17.65
CA ARG A 152 -5.36 -3.18 -18.74
C ARG A 152 -4.99 -4.48 -19.44
N VAL A 153 -3.77 -4.96 -19.27
CA VAL A 153 -3.35 -6.27 -19.79
C VAL A 153 -3.82 -7.34 -18.82
N SER A 154 -4.87 -8.10 -19.20
CA SER A 154 -5.55 -9.05 -18.31
C SER A 154 -4.60 -10.04 -17.65
N ASP A 155 -3.69 -10.67 -18.40
CA ASP A 155 -2.76 -11.65 -17.85
C ASP A 155 -1.82 -11.04 -16.80
N PHE A 156 -1.33 -9.83 -17.08
CA PHE A 156 -0.45 -9.09 -16.18
C PHE A 156 -1.18 -8.65 -14.91
N ARG A 157 -2.40 -8.11 -15.08
CA ARG A 157 -3.28 -7.76 -13.96
C ARG A 157 -3.58 -8.98 -13.09
N ASN A 158 -4.06 -10.06 -13.70
CA ASN A 158 -4.51 -11.27 -13.01
C ASN A 158 -3.37 -11.94 -12.25
N TYR A 159 -2.15 -11.91 -12.80
CA TYR A 159 -0.95 -12.36 -12.09
C TYR A 159 -0.78 -11.65 -10.73
N PHE A 160 -0.96 -10.33 -10.67
CA PHE A 160 -0.85 -9.56 -9.42
C PHE A 160 -2.12 -9.59 -8.56
N LEU A 161 -3.29 -9.90 -9.12
CA LEU A 161 -4.52 -10.04 -8.34
C LEU A 161 -4.63 -11.41 -7.64
N SER A 162 -4.01 -12.46 -8.20
CA SER A 162 -4.10 -13.81 -7.63
C SER A 162 -3.48 -13.91 -6.23
N ASP A 163 -4.22 -14.57 -5.33
CA ASP A 163 -3.79 -14.82 -3.96
C ASP A 163 -2.51 -15.66 -3.88
N ARG A 164 -2.34 -16.60 -4.82
CA ARG A 164 -1.13 -17.44 -4.89
C ARG A 164 0.12 -16.58 -5.05
N THR A 165 0.09 -15.64 -5.98
CA THR A 165 1.19 -14.70 -6.22
C THR A 165 1.39 -13.81 -5.00
N TYR A 166 0.31 -13.34 -4.37
CA TYR A 166 0.42 -12.49 -3.18
C TYR A 166 1.13 -13.20 -2.02
N ASP A 167 0.76 -14.45 -1.72
CA ASP A 167 1.35 -15.18 -0.61
C ASP A 167 2.82 -15.55 -0.87
N GLN A 168 3.17 -15.89 -2.12
CA GLN A 168 4.57 -16.07 -2.54
C GLN A 168 5.38 -14.78 -2.37
N ILE A 169 4.79 -13.65 -2.77
CA ILE A 169 5.38 -12.32 -2.67
C ILE A 169 5.60 -11.89 -1.20
N LYS A 170 4.71 -12.29 -0.30
CA LYS A 170 4.73 -11.86 1.09
C LYS A 170 5.64 -12.72 1.97
N GLN A 171 5.75 -14.02 1.71
CA GLN A 171 6.57 -14.94 2.52
C GLN A 171 8.07 -14.66 2.44
N SER A 172 8.52 -14.03 1.37
CA SER A 172 9.91 -13.64 1.11
C SER A 172 10.32 -12.29 1.72
N SER A 173 9.46 -11.69 2.56
CA SER A 173 9.62 -10.38 3.23
C SER A 173 11.08 -10.00 3.48
N PHE A 174 11.65 -9.17 2.60
CA PHE A 174 12.96 -8.56 2.77
C PHE A 174 12.76 -7.09 3.11
N VAL A 175 13.41 -6.66 4.19
CA VAL A 175 13.42 -5.29 4.71
C VAL A 175 14.02 -4.39 3.62
N ILE A 176 13.33 -3.30 3.25
CA ILE A 176 13.95 -2.23 2.44
C ILE A 176 15.17 -1.76 3.24
N PRO A 177 16.41 -1.88 2.72
CA PRO A 177 17.58 -1.47 3.47
C PRO A 177 17.45 0.01 3.87
N PRO A 178 17.75 0.38 5.13
CA PRO A 178 17.76 1.78 5.52
C PRO A 178 18.79 2.52 4.67
N THR A 179 18.41 3.71 4.18
CA THR A 179 19.25 4.60 3.41
C THR A 179 20.51 4.97 4.20
N SER A 180 21.64 4.35 3.91
CA SER A 180 22.94 4.81 4.39
C SER A 180 23.36 6.04 3.59
N SER A 181 23.24 7.21 4.22
CA SER A 181 23.89 8.43 3.80
C SER A 181 25.41 8.31 3.98
N SER A 182 26.19 8.27 2.89
CA SER A 182 27.44 9.05 2.73
C SER A 182 28.31 8.58 1.54
N SER A 183 28.61 9.56 0.67
CA SER A 183 29.87 9.84 -0.06
C SER A 183 30.43 8.92 -1.19
N THR A 184 30.57 9.56 -2.38
CA THR A 184 31.66 9.47 -3.40
C THR A 184 31.93 8.10 -4.04
N SER A 185 32.05 7.88 -5.35
CA SER A 185 32.52 8.71 -6.47
C SER A 185 32.07 8.10 -7.82
N SER A 186 31.96 8.95 -8.84
CA SER A 186 32.04 8.68 -10.30
C SER A 186 32.26 7.22 -10.76
N SER A 187 31.23 6.61 -11.34
CA SER A 187 31.24 5.91 -12.63
C SER A 187 29.81 5.47 -12.97
N GLN A 188 29.39 5.74 -14.21
CA GLN A 188 28.10 5.30 -14.75
C GLN A 188 28.14 3.78 -14.97
N GLU A 189 27.73 3.02 -13.96
CA GLU A 189 27.27 1.65 -14.17
C GLU A 189 25.85 1.53 -13.60
N GLN A 190 24.91 1.13 -14.44
CA GLN A 190 23.62 0.64 -13.98
C GLN A 190 23.88 -0.49 -13.00
N LEU A 191 23.53 -0.29 -11.72
CA LEU A 191 23.52 -1.39 -10.77
C LEU A 191 22.68 -2.52 -11.37
N PRO A 192 23.21 -3.75 -11.52
CA PRO A 192 22.43 -4.85 -12.04
C PRO A 192 21.21 -5.04 -11.15
N ILE A 193 20.02 -5.12 -11.74
CA ILE A 193 18.79 -5.49 -11.04
C ILE A 193 19.04 -6.90 -10.51
N THR A 194 19.40 -7.02 -9.24
CA THR A 194 19.51 -8.32 -8.58
C THR A 194 18.12 -8.95 -8.55
N SER A 195 18.04 -10.28 -8.57
CA SER A 195 16.75 -10.99 -8.46
C SER A 195 15.94 -10.51 -7.25
N SER A 196 16.61 -10.07 -6.18
CA SER A 196 16.02 -9.45 -5.00
C SER A 196 15.33 -8.11 -5.29
N ASN A 197 15.92 -7.23 -6.10
CA ASN A 197 15.32 -5.94 -6.46
C ASN A 197 14.08 -6.11 -7.34
N GLN A 198 14.12 -7.05 -8.29
CA GLN A 198 12.97 -7.39 -9.13
C GLN A 198 11.81 -7.93 -8.29
N PHE A 199 12.14 -8.71 -7.27
CA PHE A 199 11.17 -9.27 -6.34
C PHE A 199 10.48 -8.18 -5.51
N ILE A 200 11.26 -7.27 -4.90
CA ILE A 200 10.72 -6.16 -4.09
C ILE A 200 9.83 -5.26 -4.95
N LEU A 201 10.24 -4.98 -6.19
CA LEU A 201 9.44 -4.21 -7.14
C LEU A 201 8.10 -4.89 -7.46
N SER A 202 8.13 -6.19 -7.77
CA SER A 202 6.92 -6.98 -8.00
C SER A 202 6.01 -6.99 -6.77
N SER A 203 6.59 -7.02 -5.57
CA SER A 203 5.85 -7.00 -4.32
C SER A 203 5.05 -5.71 -4.14
N VAL A 204 5.75 -4.58 -4.20
CA VAL A 204 5.14 -3.25 -3.99
C VAL A 204 4.18 -2.91 -5.12
N TYR A 205 4.51 -3.28 -6.37
CA TYR A 205 3.58 -3.13 -7.50
C TYR A 205 2.31 -3.94 -7.28
N GLY A 206 2.43 -5.21 -6.88
CA GLY A 206 1.26 -6.05 -6.61
C GLY A 206 0.38 -5.50 -5.48
N GLU A 207 0.97 -4.93 -4.43
CA GLU A 207 0.19 -4.26 -3.38
C GLU A 207 -0.60 -3.06 -3.92
N LEU A 208 0.02 -2.24 -4.77
CA LEU A 208 -0.66 -1.14 -5.43
C LEU A 208 -1.81 -1.64 -6.31
N VAL A 209 -1.58 -2.63 -7.17
CA VAL A 209 -2.61 -3.20 -8.05
C VAL A 209 -3.78 -3.76 -7.24
N ARG A 210 -3.54 -4.54 -6.19
CA ARG A 210 -4.62 -5.05 -5.34
C ARG A 210 -5.43 -3.95 -4.66
N LYS A 211 -4.79 -2.85 -4.25
CA LYS A 211 -5.51 -1.66 -3.75
C LYS A 211 -6.35 -1.00 -4.83
N MET A 212 -5.87 -0.94 -6.07
CA MET A 212 -6.64 -0.39 -7.19
C MET A 212 -7.90 -1.21 -7.51
N PHE A 213 -7.84 -2.53 -7.34
CA PHE A 213 -8.96 -3.45 -7.57
C PHE A 213 -9.74 -3.80 -6.30
N ASN A 214 -9.47 -3.14 -5.17
CA ASN A 214 -10.18 -3.37 -3.92
C ASN A 214 -11.61 -2.82 -3.99
N THR A 215 -12.59 -3.71 -3.91
CA THR A 215 -14.02 -3.36 -3.91
C THR A 215 -14.46 -2.67 -2.61
N ALA A 216 -13.69 -2.80 -1.53
CA ALA A 216 -13.98 -2.24 -0.21
C ALA A 216 -13.22 -0.93 0.08
N ASN A 217 -12.72 -0.24 -0.95
CA ASN A 217 -11.95 0.99 -0.74
C ASN A 217 -12.77 2.07 -0.04
N PHE A 218 -12.15 2.71 0.95
CA PHE A 218 -12.77 3.83 1.68
C PHE A 218 -12.86 5.13 0.86
N LYS A 219 -12.09 5.22 -0.22
CA LYS A 219 -11.95 6.38 -1.09
C LYS A 219 -11.77 5.93 -2.55
N PRO A 220 -12.24 6.71 -3.53
CA PRO A 220 -12.17 6.35 -4.95
C PRO A 220 -10.78 6.66 -5.59
N HIS A 221 -9.71 6.62 -4.79
CA HIS A 221 -8.35 6.88 -5.23
C HIS A 221 -7.33 6.22 -4.30
N VAL A 222 -6.16 5.86 -4.82
CA VAL A 222 -5.08 5.20 -4.06
C VAL A 222 -3.78 5.97 -4.22
N SER A 223 -3.01 6.07 -3.14
CA SER A 223 -1.68 6.69 -3.22
C SER A 223 -0.62 5.68 -3.68
N PRO A 224 0.12 5.95 -4.77
CA PRO A 224 1.21 5.07 -5.24
C PRO A 224 2.53 5.30 -4.51
N HIS A 225 2.51 5.88 -3.31
CA HIS A 225 3.69 6.39 -2.60
C HIS A 225 4.84 5.41 -2.48
N SER A 226 4.60 4.23 -1.91
CA SER A 226 5.63 3.22 -1.72
C SER A 226 6.21 2.75 -3.06
N PHE A 227 5.38 2.64 -4.10
CA PHE A 227 5.82 2.23 -5.43
C PHE A 227 6.70 3.30 -6.09
N VAL A 228 6.28 4.55 -6.02
CA VAL A 228 7.02 5.70 -6.56
C VAL A 228 8.36 5.88 -5.84
N GLN A 229 8.39 5.76 -4.51
CA GLN A 229 9.64 5.80 -3.74
C GLN A 229 10.60 4.67 -4.13
N LEU A 230 10.07 3.45 -4.31
CA LEU A 230 10.88 2.32 -4.71
C LEU A 230 11.47 2.51 -6.12
N ILE A 231 10.69 3.03 -7.06
CA ILE A 231 11.19 3.39 -8.41
C ILE A 231 12.29 4.44 -8.31
N ASP A 232 12.14 5.48 -7.49
CA ASP A 232 13.17 6.50 -7.31
C ASP A 232 14.48 5.91 -6.77
N ILE A 233 14.40 5.04 -5.76
CA ILE A 233 15.54 4.34 -5.16
C ILE A 233 16.21 3.41 -6.18
N LEU A 234 15.46 2.48 -6.77
CA LEU A 234 16.01 1.46 -7.69
C LEU A 234 16.54 2.06 -8.99
N SER A 235 15.95 3.17 -9.43
CA SER A 235 16.39 3.87 -10.63
C SER A 235 17.52 4.87 -10.37
N GLN A 236 17.99 5.01 -9.12
CA GLN A 236 18.99 6.01 -8.73
C GLN A 236 18.60 7.43 -9.17
N LYS A 237 17.34 7.81 -8.94
CA LYS A 237 16.75 9.10 -9.37
C LYS A 237 16.72 9.32 -10.88
N ARG A 238 16.79 8.24 -11.69
CA ARG A 238 16.61 8.34 -13.16
C ARG A 238 15.17 8.74 -13.52
N PHE A 239 14.20 8.45 -12.66
CA PHE A 239 12.81 8.87 -12.79
C PHE A 239 12.43 9.77 -11.62
N PRO A 240 12.94 11.01 -11.56
CA PRO A 240 12.71 11.88 -10.42
C PRO A 240 11.24 12.29 -10.36
N VAL A 241 10.75 12.41 -9.13
CA VAL A 241 9.38 12.84 -8.82
C VAL A 241 9.29 14.37 -8.71
N ASN A 242 10.43 15.06 -8.54
CA ASN A 242 10.47 16.50 -8.27
C ASN A 242 10.84 17.36 -9.50
N ASP A 243 11.01 16.75 -10.69
CA ASP A 243 11.52 17.46 -11.87
C ASP A 243 10.52 17.41 -13.04
N HIS A 244 10.22 18.58 -13.64
CA HIS A 244 9.07 18.80 -14.52
C HIS A 244 9.27 18.32 -15.97
N GLU A 245 10.50 18.28 -16.47
CA GLU A 245 10.76 18.04 -17.91
C GLU A 245 11.08 16.58 -18.25
N MET A 246 11.52 15.77 -17.29
CA MET A 246 12.27 14.54 -17.61
C MET A 246 11.43 13.25 -17.60
N GLY A 247 10.21 13.28 -17.05
CA GLY A 247 9.36 12.08 -16.87
C GLY A 247 8.79 11.49 -18.17
N VAL A 248 8.39 12.34 -19.12
CA VAL A 248 7.79 11.91 -20.39
C VAL A 248 8.87 11.58 -21.43
N GLN A 249 9.95 12.37 -21.52
CA GLN A 249 11.06 12.11 -22.45
C GLN A 249 11.72 10.74 -22.22
N ARG A 250 11.81 10.27 -20.97
CA ARG A 250 12.48 9.00 -20.64
C ARG A 250 11.63 7.75 -20.85
N LEU A 251 10.30 7.85 -20.84
CA LEU A 251 9.42 6.75 -21.25
C LEU A 251 9.40 6.57 -22.78
N GLY A 252 9.56 7.66 -23.55
CA GLY A 252 9.64 7.62 -25.01
C GLY A 252 10.98 7.15 -25.60
N MET A 253 12.08 7.20 -24.83
CA MET A 253 13.44 6.99 -25.36
C MET A 253 13.94 5.52 -25.39
N ASN A 254 13.06 4.51 -25.36
CA ASN A 254 13.48 3.11 -25.60
C ASN A 254 12.55 2.31 -26.54
N ILE A 255 11.54 2.95 -27.15
CA ILE A 255 10.69 2.30 -28.18
C ILE A 255 11.14 2.66 -29.61
N GLY A 256 12.21 3.45 -29.78
CA GLY A 256 12.65 3.95 -31.08
C GLY A 256 14.16 4.08 -31.28
N ARG A 257 14.96 3.17 -30.71
CA ARG A 257 16.33 2.93 -31.19
C ARG A 257 16.41 1.54 -31.82
N GLY A 258 15.57 1.34 -32.83
CA GLY A 258 15.99 0.50 -33.94
C GLY A 258 17.13 1.24 -34.64
N ASP A 259 18.19 0.50 -34.94
CA ASP A 259 19.14 0.87 -35.99
C ASP A 259 18.35 1.46 -37.16
N ASP A 260 18.71 2.66 -37.62
CA ASP A 260 18.56 3.12 -39.00
C ASP A 260 19.12 4.56 -39.15
N GLY A 261 20.32 4.62 -39.72
CA GLY A 261 20.62 5.53 -40.83
C GLY A 261 20.75 7.03 -40.57
N GLY A 262 21.99 7.50 -40.51
CA GLY A 262 22.39 8.85 -40.92
C GLY A 262 23.88 9.05 -40.66
N CYS A 263 24.73 9.52 -41.56
CA CYS A 263 24.56 10.19 -42.85
C CYS A 263 25.93 10.13 -43.57
N TYR A 264 25.90 10.14 -44.91
CA TYR A 264 27.04 10.13 -45.86
C TYR A 264 27.81 8.81 -46.02
#